data_AF-A0A2E3V281-F1
#
_entry.id   AF-A0A2E3V281-F1
#
_cell.length_a   1.000
_cell.length_b   1.000
_cell.length_c   1.000
_cell.angle_alpha   90.00
_cell.angle_beta   90.00
_cell.angle_gamma   90.00
#
_symmetry.space_group_name_H-M   'P 1'
#
loop_
_entity.id
_entity.type
_entity.pdbx_description
1 polymer ?
#
loop_
_entity_poly.entity_id
_entity_poly.type
_entity_poly.pdbx_seq_one_letter_code
_entity_poly.pdbx_strand_id
1 'polypeptide(L)'
;MSGCLTEEVSNRYIEDESELLDPEELGICGDLDGDGVMDCPLSGYIPNTMPWWCNSTGIGGHHVDSAYEGKEKGELNDEDCEILTNEFQAALEWASKWSTLGEAEADGYHMMVGYTEGMGTHHTRIGDFRMDDENFNKTSPEFPGTTIDENFDYSQPEFLMFSGEENNSQLVGFAWLVKAPLDIPPEGFTGDNDWWHRHESLCFKIENILVQGEDLSENECTERGGENVVLDEYWMAHAWIVRPWLTNGDVFTNHHPCLAEDGAIFDEKDECWDDFSGHVGHDIE
;
A
#
# COMPACT_ATOMS: atom_id res chain seq x y z
N MET A 1 30.02 -0.93 -47.02
CA MET A 1 29.03 -1.66 -46.22
C MET A 1 29.35 -1.35 -44.77
N SER A 2 28.73 -0.31 -44.21
CA SER A 2 28.79 -0.06 -42.77
C SER A 2 27.80 -1.00 -42.11
N GLY A 3 28.28 -1.84 -41.21
CA GLY A 3 27.42 -2.52 -40.25
C GLY A 3 26.99 -1.52 -39.19
N CYS A 4 25.68 -1.37 -38.98
CA CYS A 4 25.17 -0.86 -37.72
C CYS A 4 25.38 -1.96 -36.68
N LEU A 5 26.22 -1.67 -35.69
CA LEU A 5 26.12 -2.32 -34.40
C LEU A 5 24.92 -1.65 -33.72
N THR A 6 23.84 -2.40 -33.55
CA THR A 6 22.83 -2.08 -32.55
C THR A 6 23.51 -2.35 -31.21
N GLU A 7 23.96 -1.29 -30.53
CA GLU A 7 24.27 -1.40 -29.10
C GLU A 7 22.93 -1.65 -28.41
N GLU A 8 22.77 -2.86 -27.85
CA GLU A 8 21.76 -3.10 -26.82
C GLU A 8 22.14 -2.19 -25.65
N VAL A 9 21.39 -1.11 -25.47
CA VAL A 9 21.46 -0.31 -24.25
C VAL A 9 20.78 -1.16 -23.18
N SER A 10 21.57 -2.00 -22.51
CA SER A 10 21.12 -2.65 -21.28
C SER A 10 20.92 -1.54 -20.25
N ASN A 11 19.70 -1.39 -19.76
CA ASN A 11 19.42 -0.51 -18.62
C ASN A 11 20.38 -0.85 -17.49
N ARG A 12 20.94 0.18 -16.85
CA ARG A 12 21.76 0.02 -15.65
C ARG A 12 20.81 -0.03 -14.46
N TYR A 13 20.68 -1.19 -13.82
CA TYR A 13 20.00 -1.30 -12.54
C TYR A 13 20.71 -0.40 -11.53
N ILE A 14 19.92 0.37 -10.79
CA ILE A 14 20.41 1.08 -9.60
C ILE A 14 20.27 0.10 -8.45
N GLU A 15 21.37 -0.57 -8.12
CA GLU A 15 21.45 -1.50 -6.97
C GLU A 15 21.86 -0.77 -5.69
N ASP A 16 22.42 0.44 -5.81
CA ASP A 16 22.89 1.29 -4.71
C ASP A 16 22.27 2.68 -4.86
N GLU A 17 21.51 3.10 -3.86
CA GLU A 17 20.76 4.35 -3.86
C GLU A 17 21.65 5.59 -3.81
N SER A 18 22.94 5.43 -3.46
CA SER A 18 23.94 6.50 -3.66
C SER A 18 24.22 6.82 -5.12
N GLU A 19 23.71 5.99 -6.05
CA GLU A 19 23.75 6.24 -7.49
C GLU A 19 22.55 7.06 -8.00
N LEU A 20 21.53 7.31 -7.17
CA LEU A 20 20.42 8.22 -7.47
C LEU A 20 20.90 9.70 -7.41
N LEU A 21 20.15 10.62 -8.02
CA LEU A 21 20.50 12.05 -8.02
C LEU A 21 20.52 12.60 -6.59
N ASP A 22 21.36 13.62 -6.34
CA ASP A 22 21.50 14.24 -5.02
C ASP A 22 20.10 14.56 -4.45
N PRO A 23 19.67 13.86 -3.39
CA PRO A 23 18.28 13.88 -2.97
C PRO A 23 17.81 15.27 -2.49
N GLU A 24 18.74 16.12 -2.03
CA GLU A 24 18.44 17.50 -1.64
C GLU A 24 18.12 18.43 -2.82
N GLU A 25 18.57 18.13 -4.06
CA GLU A 25 18.41 19.02 -5.22
C GLU A 25 17.05 18.88 -5.94
N LEU A 26 16.34 17.76 -5.75
CA LEU A 26 15.08 17.47 -6.46
C LEU A 26 13.80 17.76 -5.65
N GLY A 27 13.92 18.04 -4.35
CA GLY A 27 12.82 18.56 -3.53
C GLY A 27 11.76 17.55 -3.10
N ILE A 28 11.94 16.25 -3.36
CA ILE A 28 11.04 15.16 -2.91
C ILE A 28 11.79 14.30 -1.90
N CYS A 29 12.29 14.98 -0.87
CA CYS A 29 12.96 14.41 0.28
C CYS A 29 12.43 15.14 1.51
N GLY A 30 12.03 14.37 2.52
CA GLY A 30 11.51 14.90 3.78
C GLY A 30 11.61 13.84 4.87
N ASP A 31 11.36 14.22 6.12
CA ASP A 31 11.19 13.30 7.24
C ASP A 31 9.75 12.76 7.19
N LEU A 32 9.51 11.83 6.26
CA LEU A 32 8.18 11.32 5.90
C LEU A 32 7.60 10.44 7.00
N ASP A 33 8.44 9.76 7.78
CA ASP A 33 8.02 8.90 8.89
C ASP A 33 8.20 9.57 10.27
N GLY A 34 8.84 10.74 10.33
CA GLY A 34 8.92 11.59 11.52
C GLY A 34 10.00 11.15 12.50
N ASP A 35 10.91 10.28 12.08
CA ASP A 35 12.02 9.76 12.87
C ASP A 35 13.21 10.75 12.99
N GLY A 36 13.18 11.84 12.21
CA GLY A 36 14.21 12.87 12.16
C GLY A 36 15.36 12.59 11.18
N VAL A 37 15.27 11.52 10.40
CA VAL A 37 16.11 11.13 9.28
C VAL A 37 15.43 11.59 7.99
N MET A 38 16.23 11.82 6.95
CA MET A 38 15.70 12.23 5.66
C MET A 38 15.24 11.00 4.88
N ASP A 39 13.96 10.92 4.57
CA ASP A 39 13.39 9.93 3.68
C ASP A 39 13.41 10.43 2.25
N CYS A 40 14.22 9.75 1.45
CA CYS A 40 14.30 9.94 0.01
C CYS A 40 13.98 8.62 -0.69
N PRO A 41 12.76 8.08 -0.55
CA PRO A 41 12.43 6.78 -1.14
C PRO A 41 12.59 6.79 -2.66
N LEU A 42 12.37 7.95 -3.30
CA LEU A 42 12.40 8.11 -4.76
C LEU A 42 13.19 9.36 -5.13
N SER A 43 14.50 9.36 -4.94
CA SER A 43 15.37 10.48 -5.32
C SER A 43 15.54 10.59 -6.84
N GLY A 44 14.47 10.99 -7.53
CA GLY A 44 14.44 11.29 -8.96
C GLY A 44 14.69 10.11 -9.89
N TYR A 45 13.85 9.98 -10.91
CA TYR A 45 14.16 9.11 -12.04
C TYR A 45 15.41 9.63 -12.78
N ILE A 46 16.46 8.80 -12.87
CA ILE A 46 17.59 9.07 -13.76
C ILE A 46 17.28 8.45 -15.12
N PRO A 47 17.25 9.22 -16.22
CA PRO A 47 16.96 8.66 -17.54
C PRO A 47 17.89 7.48 -17.89
N ASN A 48 17.31 6.39 -18.40
CA ASN A 48 17.97 5.12 -18.76
C ASN A 48 18.55 4.35 -17.55
N THR A 49 17.94 4.50 -16.38
CA THR A 49 18.20 3.66 -15.21
C THR A 49 16.95 2.87 -14.85
N MET A 50 17.12 1.73 -14.19
CA MET A 50 16.01 0.91 -13.71
C MET A 50 16.04 0.91 -12.18
N PRO A 51 15.27 1.79 -11.52
CA PRO A 51 15.02 1.70 -10.08
C PRO A 51 14.38 0.36 -9.72
N TRP A 52 14.62 -0.11 -8.49
CA TRP A 52 14.14 -1.42 -8.05
C TRP A 52 12.61 -1.57 -8.12
N TRP A 53 11.86 -0.49 -7.85
CA TRP A 53 10.39 -0.49 -7.86
C TRP A 53 9.78 -0.67 -9.26
N CYS A 54 10.58 -0.47 -10.32
CA CYS A 54 10.18 -0.72 -11.70
C CYS A 54 10.40 -2.18 -12.14
N ASN A 55 10.87 -3.05 -11.24
CA ASN A 55 11.08 -4.47 -11.50
C ASN A 55 10.53 -5.33 -10.35
N SER A 56 9.21 -5.32 -10.18
CA SER A 56 8.54 -6.23 -9.26
C SER A 56 8.62 -7.66 -9.78
N THR A 57 9.08 -8.57 -8.91
CA THR A 57 9.24 -10.00 -9.24
C THR A 57 8.47 -10.93 -8.29
N GLY A 58 7.85 -10.36 -7.25
CA GLY A 58 7.01 -11.10 -6.32
C GLY A 58 5.68 -11.54 -6.91
N ILE A 59 4.96 -12.34 -6.12
CA ILE A 59 3.64 -12.86 -6.47
C ILE A 59 2.50 -11.98 -5.92
N GLY A 60 2.81 -10.77 -5.41
CA GLY A 60 1.89 -9.84 -4.74
C GLY A 60 1.51 -10.20 -3.29
N GLY A 61 2.16 -11.21 -2.70
CA GLY A 61 1.99 -11.60 -1.30
C GLY A 61 0.88 -12.63 -1.07
N HIS A 62 0.30 -12.68 0.14
CA HIS A 62 -0.53 -13.81 0.59
C HIS A 62 -1.96 -13.84 0.03
N HIS A 63 -2.53 -12.67 -0.29
CA HIS A 63 -3.97 -12.51 -0.57
C HIS A 63 -4.28 -12.02 -1.98
N VAL A 64 -3.38 -12.20 -2.96
CA VAL A 64 -3.64 -11.76 -4.35
C VAL A 64 -4.89 -12.42 -4.95
N ASP A 65 -5.67 -11.64 -5.70
CA ASP A 65 -6.87 -12.16 -6.34
C ASP A 65 -6.58 -13.21 -7.43
N SER A 66 -7.47 -14.20 -7.52
CA SER A 66 -7.45 -15.24 -8.57
C SER A 66 -7.39 -14.71 -10.01
N ALA A 67 -7.78 -13.46 -10.27
CA ALA A 67 -7.63 -12.77 -11.55
C ALA A 67 -6.18 -12.69 -12.06
N TYR A 68 -5.20 -12.92 -11.18
CA TYR A 68 -3.77 -12.97 -11.50
C TYR A 68 -3.21 -14.40 -11.60
N GLU A 69 -4.02 -15.45 -11.46
CA GLU A 69 -3.57 -16.83 -11.56
C GLU A 69 -2.88 -17.11 -12.91
N GLY A 70 -1.62 -17.54 -12.85
CA GLY A 70 -0.81 -17.83 -14.03
C GLY A 70 -0.25 -16.59 -14.75
N LYS A 71 -0.38 -15.40 -14.17
CA LYS A 71 0.33 -14.19 -14.60
C LYS A 71 1.65 -14.05 -13.84
N GLU A 72 2.53 -13.19 -14.35
CA GLU A 72 3.82 -12.86 -13.74
C GLU A 72 3.99 -11.33 -13.81
N LYS A 73 4.51 -10.74 -12.72
CA LYS A 73 4.99 -9.35 -12.71
C LYS A 73 6.28 -9.25 -13.51
N GLY A 74 6.73 -8.04 -13.84
CA GLY A 74 8.00 -7.88 -14.52
C GLY A 74 8.52 -6.46 -14.64
N GLU A 75 9.68 -6.38 -15.29
CA GLU A 75 10.37 -5.12 -15.57
C GLU A 75 9.53 -4.23 -16.49
N LEU A 76 9.34 -2.98 -16.05
CA LEU A 76 8.68 -1.94 -16.82
C LEU A 76 9.61 -1.40 -17.91
N ASN A 77 9.04 -0.84 -18.97
CA ASN A 77 9.84 -0.04 -19.89
C ASN A 77 10.16 1.34 -19.26
N ASP A 78 11.14 2.04 -19.83
CA ASP A 78 11.63 3.33 -19.31
C ASP A 78 10.53 4.40 -19.17
N GLU A 79 9.55 4.45 -20.08
CA GLU A 79 8.46 5.43 -20.06
C GLU A 79 7.49 5.12 -18.92
N ASP A 80 7.08 3.85 -18.79
CA ASP A 80 6.20 3.39 -17.72
C ASP A 80 6.85 3.53 -16.34
N CYS A 81 8.15 3.25 -16.25
CA CYS A 81 8.92 3.41 -15.01
C CYS A 81 9.03 4.88 -14.59
N GLU A 82 9.24 5.80 -15.53
CA GLU A 82 9.25 7.24 -15.24
C GLU A 82 7.89 7.73 -14.74
N ILE A 83 6.80 7.28 -15.37
CA ILE A 83 5.44 7.64 -14.95
C ILE A 83 5.13 7.07 -13.57
N LEU A 84 5.37 5.77 -13.33
CA LEU A 84 5.15 5.13 -12.03
C LEU A 84 5.94 5.83 -10.92
N THR A 85 7.18 6.22 -11.20
CA THR A 85 8.00 6.96 -10.24
C THR A 85 7.33 8.30 -9.87
N ASN A 86 6.78 9.03 -10.83
CA ASN A 86 6.06 10.28 -10.58
C ASN A 86 4.75 10.04 -9.80
N GLU A 87 4.04 8.95 -10.08
CA GLU A 87 2.82 8.56 -9.36
C GLU A 87 3.10 8.34 -7.87
N PHE A 88 4.12 7.55 -7.55
CA PHE A 88 4.54 7.32 -6.17
C PHE A 88 5.05 8.60 -5.48
N GLN A 89 5.81 9.43 -6.20
CA GLN A 89 6.28 10.72 -5.67
C GLN A 89 5.11 11.63 -5.27
N ALA A 90 4.03 11.66 -6.07
CA ALA A 90 2.85 12.44 -5.74
C ALA A 90 2.15 11.94 -4.47
N ALA A 91 2.04 10.61 -4.28
CA ALA A 91 1.49 10.02 -3.07
C ALA A 91 2.31 10.40 -1.82
N LEU A 92 3.64 10.29 -1.90
CA LEU A 92 4.55 10.65 -0.83
C LEU A 92 4.50 12.14 -0.50
N GLU A 93 4.49 13.01 -1.51
CA GLU A 93 4.37 14.46 -1.32
C GLU A 93 3.06 14.80 -0.60
N TRP A 94 1.95 14.20 -1.02
CA TRP A 94 0.65 14.43 -0.39
C TRP A 94 0.60 13.94 1.06
N ALA A 95 1.20 12.77 1.34
CA ALA A 95 1.19 12.15 2.66
C ALA A 95 2.21 12.76 3.65
N SER A 96 3.21 13.51 3.17
CA SER A 96 4.34 14.08 3.94
C SER A 96 3.98 14.95 5.17
N LYS A 97 2.70 15.25 5.37
CA LYS A 97 2.17 16.01 6.52
C LYS A 97 1.70 15.11 7.67
N TRP A 98 1.69 13.79 7.51
CA TRP A 98 1.21 12.82 8.49
C TRP A 98 2.26 11.75 8.74
N SER A 99 3.41 12.19 9.24
CA SER A 99 4.52 11.30 9.53
C SER A 99 4.21 10.32 10.67
N THR A 100 3.30 10.72 11.57
CA THR A 100 2.84 9.89 12.69
C THR A 100 1.32 9.68 12.69
N LEU A 101 0.89 8.57 13.31
CA LEU A 101 -0.53 8.26 13.52
C LEU A 101 -1.27 9.42 14.18
N GLY A 102 -0.69 10.01 15.21
CA GLY A 102 -1.31 11.11 15.96
C GLY A 102 -1.53 12.37 15.12
N GLU A 103 -0.66 12.64 14.13
CA GLU A 103 -0.84 13.74 13.18
C GLU A 103 -1.98 13.44 12.18
N ALA A 104 -2.05 12.20 11.69
CA ALA A 104 -3.12 11.76 10.82
C ALA A 104 -4.49 11.87 11.52
N GLU A 105 -4.63 11.32 12.71
CA GLU A 105 -5.88 11.38 13.47
C GLU A 105 -6.28 12.81 13.84
N ALA A 106 -5.30 13.68 14.17
CA ALA A 106 -5.57 15.09 14.41
C ALA A 106 -6.10 15.82 13.18
N ASP A 107 -5.78 15.34 11.97
CA ASP A 107 -6.28 15.84 10.69
C ASP A 107 -7.47 15.02 10.15
N GLY A 108 -8.13 14.23 11.02
CA GLY A 108 -9.42 13.58 10.72
C GLY A 108 -9.32 12.21 10.06
N TYR A 109 -8.15 11.56 10.09
CA TYR A 109 -8.08 10.13 9.81
C TYR A 109 -8.68 9.32 10.96
N HIS A 110 -9.23 8.16 10.61
CA HIS A 110 -9.88 7.23 11.51
C HIS A 110 -9.32 5.83 11.29
N MET A 111 -8.94 5.15 12.37
CA MET A 111 -8.48 3.76 12.33
C MET A 111 -9.64 2.83 11.94
N MET A 112 -9.60 2.31 10.72
CA MET A 112 -10.57 1.33 10.24
C MET A 112 -10.10 -0.10 10.46
N VAL A 113 -8.79 -0.33 10.45
CA VAL A 113 -8.17 -1.62 10.75
C VAL A 113 -7.13 -1.39 11.85
N GLY A 114 -7.23 -2.17 12.93
CA GLY A 114 -6.22 -2.19 13.99
C GLY A 114 -4.91 -2.80 13.51
N TYR A 115 -3.94 -2.96 14.41
CA TYR A 115 -2.66 -3.55 14.01
C TYR A 115 -2.84 -4.99 13.54
N THR A 116 -2.44 -5.26 12.30
CA THR A 116 -2.43 -6.58 11.67
C THR A 116 -1.02 -6.93 11.25
N GLU A 117 -0.59 -8.17 11.50
CA GLU A 117 0.71 -8.67 11.05
C GLU A 117 0.91 -8.45 9.55
N GLY A 118 2.09 -7.99 9.18
CA GLY A 118 2.52 -7.65 7.85
C GLY A 118 1.92 -6.36 7.28
N MET A 119 0.90 -5.78 7.89
CA MET A 119 0.23 -4.60 7.34
C MET A 119 0.29 -3.39 8.27
N GLY A 120 0.46 -3.58 9.57
CA GLY A 120 0.33 -2.50 10.54
C GLY A 120 -1.14 -2.11 10.69
N THR A 121 -1.40 -0.84 10.96
CA THR A 121 -2.78 -0.29 11.04
C THR A 121 -3.22 0.31 9.71
N HIS A 122 -4.53 0.47 9.49
CA HIS A 122 -5.06 1.22 8.33
C HIS A 122 -5.98 2.34 8.78
N HIS A 123 -5.63 3.56 8.38
CA HIS A 123 -6.37 4.77 8.73
C HIS A 123 -6.89 5.45 7.47
N THR A 124 -8.18 5.80 7.48
CA THR A 124 -8.85 6.43 6.33
C THR A 124 -9.67 7.66 6.75
N ARG A 125 -9.99 8.50 5.77
CA ARG A 125 -10.84 9.69 5.97
C ARG A 125 -12.29 9.38 5.66
N ILE A 126 -13.06 9.14 6.72
CA ILE A 126 -14.50 8.86 6.63
C ILE A 126 -15.39 10.09 6.85
N GLY A 127 -14.84 11.20 7.35
CA GLY A 127 -15.61 12.43 7.60
C GLY A 127 -16.81 12.18 8.52
N ASP A 128 -18.00 12.57 8.08
CA ASP A 128 -19.26 12.38 8.83
C ASP A 128 -19.97 11.04 8.49
N PHE A 129 -19.36 10.17 7.67
CA PHE A 129 -19.94 8.88 7.29
C PHE A 129 -20.13 7.98 8.51
N ARG A 130 -21.23 7.21 8.51
CA ARG A 130 -21.57 6.28 9.59
C ARG A 130 -22.13 4.99 9.01
N MET A 131 -21.63 3.85 9.48
CA MET A 131 -22.19 2.55 9.13
C MET A 131 -23.44 2.19 9.94
N ASP A 132 -23.72 2.89 11.06
CA ASP A 132 -24.92 2.69 11.87
C ASP A 132 -26.16 3.46 11.34
N ASP A 133 -26.01 4.14 10.20
CA ASP A 133 -27.14 4.76 9.50
C ASP A 133 -28.11 3.67 9.00
N GLU A 134 -29.42 3.89 9.17
CA GLU A 134 -30.46 2.96 8.74
C GLU A 134 -30.46 2.68 7.22
N ASN A 135 -29.81 3.54 6.44
CA ASN A 135 -29.67 3.43 5.00
C ASN A 135 -28.38 2.72 4.56
N PHE A 136 -27.46 2.40 5.49
CA PHE A 136 -26.24 1.67 5.14
C PHE A 136 -26.57 0.21 4.81
N ASN A 137 -26.30 -0.19 3.57
CA ASN A 137 -26.58 -1.54 3.09
C ASN A 137 -25.34 -2.42 3.17
N LYS A 138 -25.27 -3.29 4.19
CA LYS A 138 -24.12 -4.16 4.44
C LYS A 138 -23.85 -5.19 3.35
N THR A 139 -24.83 -5.52 2.50
CA THR A 139 -24.67 -6.49 1.41
C THR A 139 -24.38 -5.84 0.06
N SER A 140 -24.36 -4.51 0.00
CA SER A 140 -23.99 -3.70 -1.16
C SER A 140 -23.61 -2.32 -0.64
N PRO A 141 -22.47 -2.23 0.07
CA PRO A 141 -22.12 -1.01 0.79
C PRO A 141 -21.70 0.08 -0.19
N GLU A 142 -21.95 1.31 0.23
CA GLU A 142 -21.47 2.53 -0.40
C GLU A 142 -20.94 3.42 0.73
N PHE A 143 -19.90 4.20 0.43
CA PHE A 143 -19.25 5.10 1.39
C PHE A 143 -19.40 6.57 0.97
N PRO A 144 -20.64 7.08 0.83
CA PRO A 144 -20.87 8.42 0.30
C PRO A 144 -20.23 9.50 1.17
N GLY A 145 -19.55 10.44 0.51
CA GLY A 145 -18.86 11.54 1.19
C GLY A 145 -17.47 11.20 1.73
N THR A 146 -16.98 9.99 1.45
CA THR A 146 -15.58 9.58 1.68
C THR A 146 -14.81 9.55 0.35
N THR A 147 -13.53 9.21 0.39
CA THR A 147 -12.71 8.94 -0.81
C THR A 147 -12.79 7.48 -1.26
N ILE A 148 -13.44 6.59 -0.50
CA ILE A 148 -13.64 5.20 -0.88
C ILE A 148 -14.75 5.15 -1.93
N ASP A 149 -14.34 5.21 -3.20
CA ASP A 149 -15.26 5.26 -4.35
C ASP A 149 -14.70 4.52 -5.58
N GLU A 150 -15.29 4.75 -6.75
CA GLU A 150 -14.97 4.08 -8.02
C GLU A 150 -13.79 4.71 -8.78
N ASN A 151 -13.23 5.83 -8.28
CA ASN A 151 -12.15 6.56 -8.92
C ASN A 151 -10.82 6.25 -8.25
N PHE A 152 -9.90 5.66 -9.00
CA PHE A 152 -8.52 5.54 -8.57
C PHE A 152 -7.79 6.89 -8.69
N ASP A 153 -7.24 7.40 -7.58
CA ASP A 153 -6.32 8.53 -7.53
C ASP A 153 -4.99 8.08 -6.89
N TYR A 154 -3.99 7.81 -7.74
CA TYR A 154 -2.66 7.39 -7.28
C TYR A 154 -2.04 8.35 -6.26
N SER A 155 -2.40 9.64 -6.28
CA SER A 155 -1.77 10.66 -5.43
C SER A 155 -2.38 10.75 -4.02
N GLN A 156 -3.54 10.13 -3.80
CA GLN A 156 -4.29 10.24 -2.56
C GLN A 156 -4.80 8.86 -2.12
N PRO A 157 -3.95 8.04 -1.47
CA PRO A 157 -4.36 6.73 -0.98
C PRO A 157 -5.55 6.84 0.00
N GLU A 158 -6.51 5.92 -0.12
CA GLU A 158 -7.63 5.80 0.83
C GLU A 158 -7.16 5.44 2.24
N PHE A 159 -6.02 4.74 2.36
CA PHE A 159 -5.43 4.35 3.64
C PHE A 159 -3.98 4.81 3.79
N LEU A 160 -3.72 5.45 4.92
CA LEU A 160 -2.39 5.58 5.49
C LEU A 160 -2.14 4.42 6.46
N MET A 161 -0.96 3.80 6.38
CA MET A 161 -0.61 2.67 7.22
C MET A 161 0.47 3.04 8.22
N PHE A 162 0.29 2.68 9.49
CA PHE A 162 1.24 3.01 10.56
C PHE A 162 1.77 1.76 11.26
N SER A 163 3.00 1.87 11.77
CA SER A 163 3.77 0.80 12.43
C SER A 163 3.14 0.24 13.72
N GLY A 164 2.06 0.82 14.20
CA GLY A 164 1.44 0.53 15.49
C GLY A 164 0.22 1.39 15.77
N GLU A 165 -0.36 1.25 16.96
CA GLU A 165 -1.58 1.95 17.40
C GLU A 165 -1.31 3.15 18.32
N GLU A 166 -0.05 3.41 18.68
CA GLU A 166 0.32 4.54 19.53
C GLU A 166 0.45 5.83 18.70
N ASN A 167 0.21 7.00 19.30
CA ASN A 167 0.23 8.30 18.60
C ASN A 167 1.54 8.59 17.85
N ASN A 168 2.67 8.05 18.29
CA ASN A 168 3.97 8.25 17.68
C ASN A 168 4.37 7.11 16.72
N SER A 169 3.44 6.22 16.36
CA SER A 169 3.67 5.19 15.35
C SER A 169 3.92 5.85 14.00
N GLN A 170 4.97 5.39 13.32
CA GLN A 170 5.47 5.97 12.08
C GLN A 170 4.60 5.55 10.90
N LEU A 171 4.49 6.41 9.89
CA LEU A 171 3.94 6.04 8.59
C LEU A 171 4.85 4.99 7.94
N VAL A 172 4.29 3.87 7.47
CA VAL A 172 5.06 2.74 6.92
C VAL A 172 4.66 2.36 5.49
N GLY A 173 3.49 2.80 5.03
CA GLY A 173 3.00 2.43 3.71
C GLY A 173 1.63 3.01 3.40
N PHE A 174 1.11 2.62 2.24
CA PHE A 174 -0.16 3.11 1.72
C PHE A 174 -1.01 1.96 1.20
N ALA A 175 -2.33 2.15 1.23
CA ALA A 175 -3.24 1.31 0.46
C ALA A 175 -4.28 2.16 -0.27
N TRP A 176 -4.61 1.75 -1.49
CA TRP A 176 -5.71 2.26 -2.29
C TRP A 176 -6.87 1.28 -2.20
N LEU A 177 -8.10 1.78 -2.07
CA LEU A 177 -9.31 0.97 -2.01
C LEU A 177 -10.34 1.51 -2.99
N VAL A 178 -10.52 0.80 -4.10
CA VAL A 178 -11.33 1.25 -5.23
C VAL A 178 -12.48 0.28 -5.44
N LYS A 179 -13.69 0.83 -5.59
CA LYS A 179 -14.85 0.04 -5.96
C LYS A 179 -14.85 -0.24 -7.46
N ALA A 180 -14.87 -1.51 -7.85
CA ALA A 180 -14.95 -1.92 -9.25
C ALA A 180 -15.70 -3.26 -9.39
N PRO A 181 -16.22 -3.59 -10.60
CA PRO A 181 -16.93 -4.84 -10.84
C PRO A 181 -16.11 -6.08 -10.44
N LEU A 182 -16.80 -7.10 -9.91
CA LEU A 182 -16.18 -8.35 -9.40
C LEU A 182 -15.24 -9.08 -10.37
N ASP A 183 -15.54 -9.03 -11.66
CA ASP A 183 -14.87 -9.88 -12.65
C ASP A 183 -13.59 -9.24 -13.22
N ILE A 184 -13.32 -7.97 -12.93
CA ILE A 184 -12.25 -7.20 -13.57
C ILE A 184 -11.60 -6.27 -12.53
N PRO A 185 -10.31 -6.45 -12.19
CA PRO A 185 -9.61 -5.51 -11.33
C PRO A 185 -9.62 -4.10 -11.96
N PRO A 186 -9.65 -3.04 -11.14
CA PRO A 186 -9.62 -1.67 -11.65
C PRO A 186 -8.32 -1.40 -12.42
N GLU A 187 -8.36 -0.38 -13.29
CA GLU A 187 -7.13 0.23 -13.78
C GLU A 187 -6.48 1.00 -12.63
N GLY A 188 -5.17 0.82 -12.45
CA GLY A 188 -4.43 1.37 -11.32
C GLY A 188 -3.16 2.06 -11.75
N PHE A 189 -2.05 1.68 -11.12
CA PHE A 189 -0.75 2.28 -11.39
C PHE A 189 -0.22 1.90 -12.78
N THR A 190 0.70 2.71 -13.28
CA THR A 190 1.35 2.42 -14.55
C THR A 190 2.20 1.14 -14.47
N GLY A 191 2.02 0.21 -15.43
CA GLY A 191 2.89 -0.95 -15.61
C GLY A 191 2.36 -2.31 -15.14
N ASP A 192 1.08 -2.42 -14.76
CA ASP A 192 0.38 -3.68 -14.42
C ASP A 192 0.97 -4.49 -13.23
N ASN A 193 1.89 -3.91 -12.47
CA ASN A 193 2.55 -4.57 -11.32
C ASN A 193 1.78 -4.40 -9.99
N ASP A 194 0.77 -3.55 -9.97
CA ASP A 194 -0.15 -3.22 -8.87
C ASP A 194 -1.22 -4.30 -8.70
N TRP A 195 -0.81 -5.54 -8.47
CA TRP A 195 -1.76 -6.64 -8.34
C TRP A 195 -2.73 -6.44 -7.18
N TRP A 196 -4.00 -6.25 -7.53
CA TRP A 196 -5.08 -5.98 -6.59
C TRP A 196 -5.54 -7.25 -5.87
N HIS A 197 -6.04 -7.08 -4.65
CA HIS A 197 -6.79 -8.09 -3.92
C HIS A 197 -8.12 -7.54 -3.42
N ARG A 198 -8.94 -8.37 -2.78
CA ARG A 198 -10.24 -8.00 -2.24
C ARG A 198 -10.62 -8.98 -1.14
N HIS A 199 -11.45 -8.52 -0.21
CA HIS A 199 -12.05 -9.38 0.82
C HIS A 199 -13.49 -9.67 0.42
N GLU A 200 -13.96 -10.92 0.53
CA GLU A 200 -15.38 -11.21 0.25
C GLU A 200 -16.27 -10.48 1.28
N SER A 201 -15.85 -10.51 2.55
CA SER A 201 -16.48 -9.76 3.63
C SER A 201 -15.51 -9.44 4.75
N LEU A 202 -15.77 -8.33 5.44
CA LEU A 202 -15.08 -8.00 6.69
C LEU A 202 -16.09 -7.85 7.82
N CYS A 203 -15.72 -8.32 9.00
CA CYS A 203 -16.52 -8.17 10.22
C CYS A 203 -16.25 -6.80 10.84
N PHE A 204 -17.24 -5.89 10.84
CA PHE A 204 -17.10 -4.56 11.42
C PHE A 204 -17.81 -4.42 12.76
N LYS A 205 -17.15 -3.79 13.73
CA LYS A 205 -17.86 -3.06 14.78
C LYS A 205 -18.44 -1.79 14.18
N ILE A 206 -19.75 -1.82 13.93
CA ILE A 206 -20.46 -0.80 13.16
C ILE A 206 -20.41 0.59 13.82
N GLU A 207 -20.47 0.67 15.15
CA GLU A 207 -20.53 1.94 15.87
C GLU A 207 -19.24 2.80 15.73
N ASN A 208 -18.10 2.14 15.57
CA ASN A 208 -16.79 2.79 15.47
C ASN A 208 -16.05 2.47 14.17
N ILE A 209 -16.70 1.82 13.19
CA ILE A 209 -16.14 1.52 11.86
C ILE A 209 -14.75 0.89 12.01
N LEU A 210 -14.69 -0.24 12.72
CA LEU A 210 -13.45 -0.95 13.00
C LEU A 210 -13.59 -2.42 12.61
N VAL A 211 -12.69 -2.90 11.75
CA VAL A 211 -12.59 -4.30 11.33
C VAL A 211 -12.17 -5.17 12.51
N GLN A 212 -12.76 -6.35 12.65
CA GLN A 212 -12.54 -7.33 13.72
C GLN A 212 -12.18 -8.72 13.20
N GLY A 213 -11.96 -8.87 11.90
CA GLY A 213 -11.64 -10.12 11.24
C GLY A 213 -12.16 -10.13 9.81
N GLU A 214 -11.59 -11.02 9.00
CA GLU A 214 -11.97 -11.24 7.60
C GLU A 214 -12.74 -12.54 7.43
N ASP A 215 -13.69 -12.57 6.49
CA ASP A 215 -14.42 -13.76 6.04
C ASP A 215 -14.98 -14.68 7.15
N LEU A 216 -15.31 -14.07 8.29
CA LEU A 216 -15.88 -14.75 9.44
C LEU A 216 -17.32 -15.20 9.15
N SER A 217 -17.74 -16.32 9.73
CA SER A 217 -19.16 -16.65 9.73
C SER A 217 -19.98 -15.60 10.50
N GLU A 218 -21.28 -15.48 10.19
CA GLU A 218 -22.17 -14.54 10.90
C GLU A 218 -22.12 -14.73 12.42
N ASN A 219 -22.00 -15.98 12.89
CA ASN A 219 -21.93 -16.28 14.32
C ASN A 219 -20.61 -15.81 14.95
N GLU A 220 -19.47 -16.08 14.31
CA GLU A 220 -18.15 -15.64 14.79
C GLU A 220 -18.07 -14.11 14.83
N CYS A 221 -18.54 -13.44 13.78
CA CYS A 221 -18.57 -11.98 13.75
C CYS A 221 -19.49 -11.39 14.84
N THR A 222 -20.67 -11.98 15.04
CA THR A 222 -21.59 -11.56 16.12
C THR A 222 -20.99 -11.79 17.50
N GLU A 223 -20.26 -12.90 17.72
CA GLU A 223 -19.57 -13.19 18.98
C GLU A 223 -18.47 -12.16 19.28
N ARG A 224 -17.86 -11.58 18.25
CA ARG A 224 -16.92 -10.44 18.35
C ARG A 224 -17.61 -9.08 18.49
N GLY A 225 -18.94 -9.07 18.50
CA GLY A 225 -19.75 -7.86 18.60
C GLY A 225 -19.77 -7.03 17.31
N GLY A 226 -19.47 -7.65 16.17
CA GLY A 226 -19.50 -7.02 14.85
C GLY A 226 -20.63 -7.53 13.96
N GLU A 227 -20.68 -7.00 12.76
CA GLU A 227 -21.54 -7.43 11.67
C GLU A 227 -20.73 -7.52 10.36
N ASN A 228 -20.97 -8.55 9.57
CA ASN A 228 -20.29 -8.72 8.28
C ASN A 228 -20.79 -7.70 7.26
N VAL A 229 -19.85 -7.08 6.56
CA VAL A 229 -20.07 -6.18 5.43
C VAL A 229 -19.42 -6.79 4.21
N VAL A 230 -20.18 -6.96 3.13
CA VAL A 230 -19.72 -7.53 1.86
C VAL A 230 -18.87 -6.51 1.12
N LEU A 231 -17.62 -6.86 0.80
CA LEU A 231 -16.65 -5.98 0.17
C LEU A 231 -16.04 -6.59 -1.09
N ASP A 232 -16.71 -7.57 -1.68
CA ASP A 232 -16.25 -8.30 -2.86
C ASP A 232 -16.02 -7.41 -4.09
N GLU A 233 -16.71 -6.27 -4.20
CA GLU A 233 -16.49 -5.23 -5.24
C GLU A 233 -15.46 -4.15 -4.86
N TYR A 234 -14.79 -4.26 -3.71
CA TYR A 234 -13.79 -3.30 -3.26
C TYR A 234 -12.39 -3.91 -3.36
N TRP A 235 -11.63 -3.37 -4.31
CA TRP A 235 -10.29 -3.81 -4.65
C TRP A 235 -9.25 -2.99 -3.92
N MET A 236 -8.27 -3.65 -3.34
CA MET A 236 -7.19 -3.04 -2.59
C MET A 236 -5.83 -3.34 -3.21
N ALA A 237 -4.99 -2.31 -3.29
CA ALA A 237 -3.57 -2.42 -3.63
C ALA A 237 -2.75 -1.71 -2.56
N HIS A 238 -1.66 -2.34 -2.13
CA HIS A 238 -0.71 -1.78 -1.15
C HIS A 238 0.54 -1.28 -1.87
N ALA A 239 1.22 -0.26 -1.33
CA ALA A 239 2.55 0.12 -1.78
C ALA A 239 3.48 0.44 -0.62
N TRP A 240 4.67 -0.18 -0.65
CA TRP A 240 5.74 -0.03 0.36
C TRP A 240 6.85 0.87 -0.18
N ILE A 241 6.56 2.17 -0.15
CA ILE A 241 7.41 3.24 -0.72
C ILE A 241 7.83 4.27 0.33
N VAL A 242 7.57 4.01 1.62
CA VAL A 242 7.98 4.86 2.73
C VAL A 242 9.24 4.26 3.34
N ARG A 243 10.28 5.07 3.58
CA ARG A 243 11.49 4.57 4.25
C ARG A 243 11.26 4.51 5.76
N PRO A 244 12.00 3.63 6.47
CA PRO A 244 12.85 2.56 5.94
C PRO A 244 12.06 1.37 5.35
N TRP A 245 10.73 1.35 5.48
CA TRP A 245 9.74 0.31 5.16
C TRP A 245 9.55 -0.05 3.68
N LEU A 246 10.64 -0.19 2.92
CA LEU A 246 10.63 -0.51 1.50
C LEU A 246 10.62 -2.02 1.24
N THR A 247 9.87 -2.47 0.24
CA THR A 247 9.84 -3.89 -0.15
C THR A 247 10.46 -4.11 -1.53
N ASN A 248 11.78 -4.24 -1.60
CA ASN A 248 12.53 -4.12 -2.86
C ASN A 248 12.27 -5.23 -3.90
N GLY A 249 11.72 -6.39 -3.51
CA GLY A 249 11.40 -7.47 -4.45
C GLY A 249 10.03 -7.35 -5.11
N ASP A 250 9.10 -6.64 -4.46
CA ASP A 250 7.75 -6.38 -4.94
C ASP A 250 7.14 -5.21 -4.17
N VAL A 251 7.22 -4.01 -4.75
CA VAL A 251 6.72 -2.78 -4.12
C VAL A 251 5.22 -2.85 -3.78
N PHE A 252 4.46 -3.65 -4.55
CA PHE A 252 3.02 -3.82 -4.42
C PHE A 252 2.63 -5.11 -3.68
N THR A 253 3.56 -5.75 -2.96
CA THR A 253 3.16 -6.87 -2.10
C THR A 253 2.19 -6.39 -1.04
N ASN A 254 1.24 -7.24 -0.65
CA ASN A 254 0.26 -6.86 0.35
C ASN A 254 0.79 -6.81 1.79
N HIS A 255 1.99 -7.36 2.08
CA HIS A 255 2.58 -7.36 3.42
C HIS A 255 4.07 -6.99 3.45
N HIS A 256 4.48 -6.31 4.52
CA HIS A 256 5.87 -6.01 4.88
C HIS A 256 6.37 -6.98 5.98
N PRO A 257 7.46 -7.73 5.75
CA PRO A 257 7.93 -8.77 6.69
C PRO A 257 8.29 -8.28 8.09
N CYS A 258 8.72 -7.03 8.25
CA CYS A 258 9.10 -6.47 9.55
C CYS A 258 7.93 -5.95 10.41
N LEU A 259 6.69 -6.07 9.95
CA LEU A 259 5.50 -5.80 10.77
C LEU A 259 5.04 -7.11 11.42
N ALA A 260 5.79 -7.63 12.40
CA ALA A 260 5.50 -8.93 13.01
C ALA A 260 4.24 -8.92 13.90
N GLU A 261 3.74 -10.10 14.27
CA GLU A 261 2.58 -10.29 15.19
C GLU A 261 2.71 -9.47 16.49
N ASP A 262 3.91 -9.48 17.10
CA ASP A 262 4.20 -8.78 18.36
C ASP A 262 4.47 -7.26 18.18
N GLY A 263 4.41 -6.76 16.95
CA GLY A 263 4.65 -5.37 16.60
C GLY A 263 5.80 -5.15 15.60
N ALA A 264 5.94 -3.89 15.16
CA ALA A 264 6.97 -3.44 14.24
C ALA A 264 8.40 -3.69 14.76
N ILE A 265 9.26 -4.24 13.89
CA ILE A 265 10.68 -4.49 14.14
C ILE A 265 11.51 -3.36 13.53
N PHE A 266 12.03 -2.46 14.38
CA PHE A 266 12.82 -1.29 13.95
C PHE A 266 14.34 -1.56 13.82
N ASP A 267 14.83 -2.74 14.21
CA ASP A 267 16.25 -3.07 14.03
C ASP A 267 16.50 -3.47 12.56
N GLU A 268 17.01 -2.55 11.75
CA GLU A 268 17.34 -2.76 10.31
C GLU A 268 18.32 -3.92 10.05
N LYS A 269 18.93 -4.50 11.09
CA LYS A 269 19.80 -5.69 10.97
C LYS A 269 19.04 -7.00 11.15
N ASP A 270 17.76 -6.94 11.48
CA ASP A 270 16.90 -8.11 11.54
C ASP A 270 16.74 -8.70 10.13
N GLU A 271 16.60 -10.02 10.05
CA GLU A 271 16.53 -10.74 8.77
C GLU A 271 15.28 -10.38 7.97
N CYS A 272 14.23 -9.87 8.61
CA CYS A 272 13.02 -9.41 7.93
C CYS A 272 13.30 -8.25 6.94
N TRP A 273 14.31 -7.42 7.21
CA TRP A 273 14.66 -6.27 6.35
C TRP A 273 15.40 -6.69 5.07
N ASP A 274 15.95 -7.91 5.05
CA ASP A 274 16.55 -8.53 3.86
C ASP A 274 15.54 -9.41 3.10
N ASP A 275 14.29 -9.52 3.56
CA ASP A 275 13.28 -10.36 2.94
C ASP A 275 12.54 -9.65 1.80
N PHE A 276 12.97 -9.97 0.59
CA PHE A 276 12.37 -9.46 -0.64
C PHE A 276 11.15 -10.27 -1.11
N SER A 277 10.75 -11.33 -0.40
CA SER A 277 9.66 -12.19 -0.82
C SER A 277 8.29 -11.54 -0.63
N GLY A 278 8.15 -10.64 0.35
CA GLY A 278 6.85 -10.06 0.71
C GLY A 278 5.85 -11.09 1.26
N HIS A 279 6.32 -12.26 1.70
CA HIS A 279 5.49 -13.33 2.25
C HIS A 279 5.56 -13.33 3.78
N VAL A 280 4.57 -12.74 4.44
CA VAL A 280 4.22 -13.12 5.82
C VAL A 280 2.85 -13.80 5.75
N GLY A 281 2.79 -15.03 6.21
CA GLY A 281 1.63 -15.90 6.00
C GLY A 281 0.71 -15.89 7.20
N HIS A 282 -0.31 -15.03 7.20
CA HIS A 282 -1.37 -15.06 8.20
C HIS A 282 -2.74 -14.70 7.61
N ASP A 283 -3.78 -15.33 8.17
CA ASP A 283 -5.18 -14.94 8.04
C ASP A 283 -5.47 -13.88 9.13
N ILE A 284 -6.28 -12.85 8.86
CA ILE A 284 -6.70 -11.88 9.89
C ILE A 284 -7.62 -12.60 10.88
N GLU A 285 -7.06 -13.14 11.97
CA GLU A 285 -7.79 -13.94 12.95
C GLU A 285 -8.99 -13.22 13.56
#